data_AF-A0A0E0KA68-F1
#
_entry.id   AF-A0A0E0KA68-F1
#
_cell.length_a   1.000
_cell.length_b   1.000
_cell.length_c   1.000
_cell.angle_alpha   90.00
_cell.angle_beta   90.00
_cell.angle_gamma   90.00
#
_symmetry.space_group_name_H-M   'P 1'
#
loop_
_entity.id
_entity.type
_entity.pdbx_description
1 polymer ?
#
loop_
_entity_poly.entity_id
_entity_poly.type
_entity_poly.pdbx_seq_one_letter_code
_entity_poly.pdbx_strand_id
1 'polypeptide(L)'
;MKACAKAAGERLPLVGAPARQPLARRTSFVKVNRLSSQHETKSVVSCSVRVSDDKTRRIEATAEHILPATNDHVIKAIDSINGGQVIAVPTDTIYGVACDACSAEAVNRIYEIKGRIQTRPLAICVADVPDISRFAVVDHLPHGLLDSLLPGPVTVVLKRGNNSILERSLNPGLESIGVRVPDFDFIRAISRGAGSALALTSANLSGRPSSVNIKDFEDLWPHCSYVFDGGILPSGRAGSTIVDLITPGVYKILRDGSSRKETTAALGMFGFVEAW
;
A
#
# COMPACT_ATOMS: atom_id res chain seq x y z
N MET A 1 21.49 -11.85 56.08
CA MET A 1 22.28 -13.10 56.15
C MET A 1 21.81 -14.04 55.03
N LYS A 2 22.77 -14.54 54.21
CA LYS A 2 22.76 -15.73 53.31
C LYS A 2 21.66 -15.80 52.23
N ALA A 3 21.88 -15.71 50.93
CA ALA A 3 22.84 -16.32 49.99
C ALA A 3 22.80 -17.86 49.93
N CYS A 4 22.46 -18.42 48.75
CA CYS A 4 23.37 -19.18 47.87
C CYS A 4 22.71 -20.38 47.15
N ALA A 5 23.15 -20.59 45.92
CA ALA A 5 22.83 -21.66 44.98
C ALA A 5 23.46 -23.03 45.34
N LYS A 6 22.99 -24.13 44.73
CA LYS A 6 23.86 -25.17 44.17
C LYS A 6 23.15 -26.19 43.26
N ALA A 7 23.91 -26.65 42.27
CA ALA A 7 23.61 -27.67 41.27
C ALA A 7 24.25 -29.03 41.61
N ALA A 8 24.10 -29.98 40.66
CA ALA A 8 24.65 -31.35 40.51
C ALA A 8 23.66 -32.47 40.92
N GLY A 9 23.45 -33.56 40.18
CA GLY A 9 24.05 -34.10 38.95
C GLY A 9 24.13 -35.63 39.08
N GLU A 10 23.65 -36.41 38.09
CA GLU A 10 23.88 -37.87 38.02
C GLU A 10 23.83 -38.37 36.55
N ARG A 11 24.62 -39.42 36.25
CA ARG A 11 25.05 -39.88 34.91
C ARG A 11 24.54 -41.29 34.54
N LEU A 12 24.31 -41.49 33.22
CA LEU A 12 24.49 -42.70 32.35
C LEU A 12 23.53 -43.91 32.51
N PRO A 13 23.32 -44.80 31.49
CA PRO A 13 24.19 -45.14 30.35
C PRO A 13 23.56 -45.25 28.93
N LEU A 14 24.43 -45.60 27.97
CA LEU A 14 24.31 -45.75 26.51
C LEU A 14 23.63 -47.06 26.03
N VAL A 15 23.25 -47.10 24.73
CA VAL A 15 23.12 -48.21 23.73
C VAL A 15 21.84 -47.93 22.88
N GLY A 16 21.76 -48.01 21.55
CA GLY A 16 22.62 -48.38 20.43
C GLY A 16 21.84 -48.14 19.11
N ALA A 17 22.54 -48.03 17.98
CA ALA A 17 21.96 -47.81 16.64
C ALA A 17 21.40 -49.10 16.00
N PRO A 18 20.58 -48.98 14.93
CA PRO A 18 20.89 -49.73 13.73
C PRO A 18 20.75 -48.94 12.41
N ALA A 19 21.40 -49.52 11.40
CA ALA A 19 21.76 -48.99 10.09
C ALA A 19 20.62 -48.80 9.07
N ARG A 20 20.86 -47.95 8.07
CA ARG A 20 20.19 -48.03 6.75
C ARG A 20 21.21 -47.95 5.61
N GLN A 21 21.00 -48.83 4.63
CA GLN A 21 21.79 -49.10 3.44
C GLN A 21 21.65 -48.03 2.33
N PRO A 22 22.54 -48.03 1.31
CA PRO A 22 22.64 -46.96 0.30
C PRO A 22 21.91 -47.28 -1.02
N LEU A 23 21.44 -46.24 -1.73
CA LEU A 23 21.05 -46.36 -3.14
C LEU A 23 21.60 -45.23 -4.03
N ALA A 24 22.52 -45.65 -4.89
CA ALA A 24 22.83 -45.30 -6.27
C ALA A 24 22.47 -43.91 -6.89
N ARG A 25 23.56 -43.26 -7.36
CA ARG A 25 23.82 -42.69 -8.70
C ARG A 25 22.75 -41.82 -9.39
N ARG A 26 23.15 -40.58 -9.69
CA ARG A 26 23.43 -40.13 -11.07
C ARG A 26 24.21 -38.82 -11.07
N THR A 27 25.48 -38.90 -11.46
CA THR A 27 26.30 -37.76 -11.87
C THR A 27 25.97 -37.44 -13.33
N SER A 28 25.50 -36.22 -13.58
CA SER A 28 25.47 -35.64 -14.93
C SER A 28 26.49 -34.51 -15.00
N PHE A 29 27.56 -34.78 -15.75
CA PHE A 29 28.56 -33.82 -16.18
C PHE A 29 27.90 -32.71 -17.01
N VAL A 30 28.10 -31.45 -16.62
CA VAL A 30 27.92 -30.31 -17.54
C VAL A 30 29.29 -29.95 -18.08
N LYS A 31 29.46 -30.16 -19.39
CA LYS A 31 30.66 -29.82 -20.15
C LYS A 31 30.66 -28.30 -20.38
N VAL A 32 31.51 -27.55 -19.68
CA VAL A 32 31.73 -26.13 -19.93
C VAL A 32 32.74 -25.99 -21.05
N ASN A 33 32.27 -25.76 -22.28
CA ASN A 33 33.13 -25.30 -23.37
C ASN A 33 33.29 -23.79 -23.26
N ARG A 34 34.53 -23.36 -23.04
CA ARG A 34 34.95 -21.95 -23.08
C ARG A 34 35.20 -21.60 -24.56
N LEU A 35 34.36 -20.74 -25.13
CA LEU A 35 34.62 -20.09 -26.41
C LEU A 35 34.46 -18.59 -26.20
N SER A 36 35.57 -17.89 -26.41
CA SER A 36 35.68 -16.44 -26.46
C SER A 36 34.97 -15.90 -27.69
N SER A 37 34.00 -15.01 -27.53
CA SER A 37 33.85 -13.84 -28.41
C SER A 37 32.93 -12.80 -27.76
N GLN A 38 33.29 -11.55 -27.99
CA GLN A 38 32.62 -10.35 -27.49
C GLN A 38 31.28 -10.18 -28.20
N HIS A 39 30.19 -9.98 -27.45
CA HIS A 39 29.12 -9.01 -27.72
C HIS A 39 28.03 -9.12 -26.65
N GLU A 40 27.79 -8.00 -25.98
CA GLU A 40 26.85 -7.79 -24.89
C GLU A 40 25.41 -7.93 -25.40
N THR A 41 24.69 -8.96 -24.96
CA THR A 41 23.28 -9.18 -25.30
C THR A 41 22.43 -9.20 -24.04
N LYS A 42 21.40 -8.33 -24.02
CA LYS A 42 20.40 -8.20 -22.96
C LYS A 42 19.75 -9.56 -22.68
N SER A 43 19.85 -10.04 -21.44
CA SER A 43 19.18 -11.27 -21.01
C SER A 43 17.68 -11.02 -20.84
N VAL A 44 16.89 -11.50 -21.79
CA VAL A 44 15.43 -11.64 -21.66
C VAL A 44 15.16 -12.92 -20.87
N VAL A 45 14.59 -12.81 -19.67
CA VAL A 45 14.12 -13.96 -18.91
C VAL A 45 12.72 -14.30 -19.42
N SER A 46 12.61 -15.27 -20.33
CA SER A 46 11.31 -15.83 -20.73
C SER A 46 10.96 -17.01 -19.84
N CYS A 47 9.87 -16.90 -19.07
CA CYS A 47 9.27 -18.03 -18.36
C CYS A 47 7.94 -18.37 -19.05
N SER A 48 7.91 -19.48 -19.80
CA SER A 48 6.71 -19.93 -20.49
C SER A 48 5.81 -20.71 -19.54
N VAL A 49 4.67 -20.10 -19.16
CA VAL A 49 3.55 -20.81 -18.53
C VAL A 49 2.47 -21.00 -19.60
N ARG A 50 2.01 -22.24 -19.80
CA ARG A 50 0.84 -22.53 -20.62
C ARG A 50 -0.40 -22.03 -19.90
N VAL A 51 -1.19 -21.17 -20.55
CA VAL A 51 -2.45 -20.65 -20.02
C VAL A 51 -3.59 -21.16 -20.90
N SER A 52 -4.57 -21.79 -20.24
CA SER A 52 -5.91 -22.04 -20.76
C SER A 52 -6.71 -20.75 -20.71
N ASP A 53 -7.50 -20.50 -21.75
CA ASP A 53 -8.32 -19.31 -22.01
C ASP A 53 -8.91 -18.63 -20.77
N ASP A 54 -8.45 -17.40 -20.48
CA ASP A 54 -9.29 -16.34 -19.93
C ASP A 54 -8.71 -14.95 -20.29
N LYS A 55 -9.57 -14.02 -20.69
CA LYS A 55 -9.22 -12.72 -21.30
C LYS A 55 -8.75 -11.67 -20.27
N THR A 56 -7.70 -11.95 -19.51
CA THR A 56 -6.99 -10.90 -18.77
C THR A 56 -5.85 -10.38 -19.64
N ARG A 57 -6.02 -9.21 -20.29
CA ARG A 57 -4.91 -8.51 -20.96
C ARG A 57 -3.90 -8.11 -19.87
N ARG A 58 -2.83 -8.90 -19.72
CA ARG A 58 -1.63 -8.51 -18.98
C ARG A 58 -0.97 -7.39 -19.79
N ILE A 59 -0.90 -6.19 -19.22
CA ILE A 59 -0.14 -5.09 -19.79
C ILE A 59 1.32 -5.39 -19.45
N GLU A 60 2.13 -5.79 -20.42
CA GLU A 60 3.58 -5.78 -20.24
C GLU A 60 4.00 -4.32 -20.09
N ALA A 61 4.36 -3.90 -18.88
CA ALA A 61 4.77 -2.53 -18.60
C ALA A 61 6.09 -2.22 -19.35
N THR A 62 5.97 -1.67 -20.55
CA THR A 62 7.10 -1.07 -21.29
C THR A 62 7.50 0.26 -20.64
N ALA A 63 8.72 0.74 -20.91
CA ALA A 63 9.22 2.03 -20.42
C ALA A 63 8.31 3.23 -20.78
N GLU A 64 7.39 3.08 -21.73
CA GLU A 64 6.40 4.08 -22.14
C GLU A 64 5.29 4.32 -21.08
N HIS A 65 5.13 3.43 -20.10
CA HIS A 65 4.11 3.53 -19.04
C HIS A 65 4.62 4.21 -17.75
N ILE A 66 5.91 4.57 -17.70
CA ILE A 66 6.50 5.30 -16.57
C ILE A 66 6.61 6.77 -16.97
N LEU A 67 5.91 7.64 -16.25
CA LEU A 67 5.84 9.07 -16.55
C LEU A 67 6.26 9.89 -15.33
N PRO A 68 6.94 11.05 -15.49
CA PRO A 68 7.16 11.97 -14.37
C PRO A 68 5.83 12.40 -13.73
N ALA A 69 5.76 12.45 -12.41
CA ALA A 69 4.61 12.93 -11.65
C ALA A 69 4.52 14.47 -11.67
N THR A 70 4.34 15.03 -12.86
CA THR A 70 4.28 16.48 -13.15
C THR A 70 2.92 16.89 -13.68
N ASN A 71 2.62 18.19 -13.64
CA ASN A 71 1.33 18.74 -14.10
C ASN A 71 0.97 18.33 -15.55
N ASP A 72 1.96 18.17 -16.42
CA ASP A 72 1.78 17.76 -17.83
C ASP A 72 1.11 16.38 -17.99
N HIS A 73 1.21 15.54 -16.96
CA HIS A 73 0.69 14.17 -16.99
C HIS A 73 -0.58 13.97 -16.17
N VAL A 74 -1.09 15.01 -15.50
CA VAL A 74 -2.30 14.92 -14.68
C VAL A 74 -3.50 14.50 -15.52
N ILE A 75 -3.65 15.02 -16.74
CA ILE A 75 -4.76 14.65 -17.64
C ILE A 75 -4.70 13.15 -17.99
N LYS A 76 -3.52 12.61 -18.29
CA LYS A 76 -3.37 11.16 -18.56
C LYS A 76 -3.75 10.30 -17.36
N ALA A 77 -3.40 10.75 -16.16
CA ALA A 77 -3.79 10.07 -14.93
C ALA A 77 -5.31 10.10 -14.71
N ILE A 78 -5.95 11.25 -14.94
CA ILE A 78 -7.41 11.42 -14.85
C ILE A 78 -8.11 10.50 -15.86
N ASP A 79 -7.67 10.50 -17.12
CA ASP A 79 -8.24 9.64 -18.16
C ASP A 79 -8.13 8.15 -17.80
N SER A 80 -7.02 7.75 -17.17
CA SER A 80 -6.82 6.39 -16.69
C SER A 80 -7.79 6.03 -15.56
N ILE A 81 -7.96 6.92 -14.58
CA ILE A 81 -8.91 6.74 -13.47
C ILE A 81 -10.34 6.64 -14.01
N ASN A 82 -10.75 7.56 -14.89
CA ASN A 82 -12.08 7.58 -15.50
C ASN A 82 -12.32 6.36 -16.41
N GLY A 83 -11.26 5.81 -17.01
CA GLY A 83 -11.28 4.56 -17.77
C GLY A 83 -11.26 3.29 -16.90
N GLY A 84 -11.46 3.40 -15.58
CA GLY A 84 -11.50 2.28 -14.65
C GLY A 84 -10.15 1.61 -14.40
N GLN A 85 -9.04 2.26 -14.79
CA GLN A 85 -7.70 1.70 -14.65
C GLN A 85 -7.10 1.98 -13.27
N VAL A 86 -6.10 1.20 -12.92
CA VAL A 86 -5.25 1.42 -11.74
C VAL A 86 -4.00 2.18 -12.17
N ILE A 87 -3.57 3.15 -11.38
CA ILE A 87 -2.31 3.89 -11.56
C ILE A 87 -1.46 3.77 -10.29
N ALA A 88 -0.13 3.84 -10.43
CA ALA A 88 0.77 4.02 -9.29
C ALA A 88 1.19 5.48 -9.21
N VAL A 89 1.11 6.08 -8.02
CA VAL A 89 1.30 7.51 -7.80
C VAL A 89 2.13 7.79 -6.55
N PRO A 90 2.98 8.84 -6.57
CA PRO A 90 3.65 9.30 -5.37
C PRO A 90 2.66 10.02 -4.45
N THR A 91 2.99 10.04 -3.16
CA THR A 91 2.35 10.91 -2.16
C THR A 91 3.43 11.59 -1.33
N ASP A 92 3.04 12.47 -0.41
CA ASP A 92 3.89 13.06 0.63
C ASP A 92 4.48 12.04 1.61
N THR A 93 4.04 10.77 1.61
CA THR A 93 4.61 9.72 2.46
C THR A 93 5.28 8.61 1.68
N ILE A 94 4.48 7.77 1.03
CA ILE A 94 4.92 6.58 0.30
C ILE A 94 4.16 6.49 -1.03
N TYR A 95 4.69 5.71 -1.97
CA TYR A 95 3.95 5.41 -3.21
C TYR A 95 2.69 4.62 -2.91
N GLY A 96 1.63 4.91 -3.66
CA GLY A 96 0.35 4.21 -3.61
C GLY A 96 -0.06 3.69 -4.97
N VAL A 97 -0.92 2.67 -4.97
CA VAL A 97 -1.75 2.31 -6.12
C VAL A 97 -3.14 2.88 -5.90
N ALA A 98 -3.67 3.52 -6.93
CA ALA A 98 -4.90 4.28 -6.88
C ALA A 98 -5.85 3.92 -8.03
N CYS A 99 -7.14 3.98 -7.76
CA CYS A 99 -8.23 3.84 -8.73
C CYS A 99 -9.42 4.70 -8.31
N ASP A 100 -10.46 4.80 -9.15
CA ASP A 100 -11.71 5.43 -8.74
C ASP A 100 -12.36 4.63 -7.59
N ALA A 101 -12.65 5.31 -6.47
CA ALA A 101 -13.30 4.70 -5.30
C ALA A 101 -14.79 4.41 -5.49
N CYS A 102 -15.40 4.95 -6.55
CA CYS A 102 -16.81 4.77 -6.90
C CYS A 102 -17.02 3.68 -7.97
N SER A 103 -15.94 3.08 -8.48
CA SER A 103 -16.01 2.02 -9.50
C SER A 103 -15.79 0.63 -8.90
N ALA A 104 -16.82 -0.21 -8.93
CA ALA A 104 -16.74 -1.61 -8.52
C ALA A 104 -15.64 -2.38 -9.24
N GLU A 105 -15.52 -2.20 -10.57
CA GLU A 105 -14.49 -2.85 -11.36
C GLU A 105 -13.09 -2.45 -10.89
N ALA A 106 -12.85 -1.15 -10.72
CA ALA A 106 -11.54 -0.63 -10.36
C ALA A 106 -11.13 -1.01 -8.93
N VAL A 107 -12.07 -0.95 -7.98
CA VAL A 107 -11.86 -1.38 -6.59
C VAL A 107 -11.55 -2.87 -6.51
N ASN A 108 -12.29 -3.71 -7.24
CA ASN A 108 -12.02 -5.15 -7.29
C ASN A 108 -10.63 -5.43 -7.87
N ARG A 109 -10.23 -4.70 -8.92
CA ARG A 109 -8.89 -4.81 -9.52
C ARG A 109 -7.79 -4.50 -8.50
N ILE A 110 -7.94 -3.47 -7.65
CA ILE A 110 -6.96 -3.23 -6.57
C ILE A 110 -6.88 -4.44 -5.62
N TYR A 111 -8.00 -5.04 -5.23
CA TYR A 111 -7.98 -6.21 -4.34
C TYR A 111 -7.27 -7.42 -4.96
N GLU A 112 -7.51 -7.67 -6.26
CA GLU A 112 -6.83 -8.71 -7.03
C GLU A 112 -5.32 -8.49 -7.10
N ILE A 113 -4.88 -7.28 -7.47
CA ILE A 113 -3.46 -6.91 -7.55
C ILE A 113 -2.74 -7.16 -6.23
N LYS A 114 -3.40 -6.83 -5.12
CA LYS A 114 -2.81 -6.95 -3.79
C LYS A 114 -2.80 -8.38 -3.25
N GLY A 115 -3.38 -9.35 -3.99
CA GLY A 115 -3.48 -10.75 -3.58
C GLY A 115 -4.22 -10.93 -2.27
N ARG A 116 -5.18 -10.04 -1.96
CA ARG A 116 -5.84 -9.97 -0.66
C ARG A 116 -7.08 -10.86 -0.64
N ILE A 117 -7.16 -11.78 0.33
CA ILE A 117 -8.45 -12.03 1.00
C ILE A 117 -8.86 -10.69 1.62
N GLN A 118 -10.11 -10.26 1.44
CA GLN A 118 -10.69 -8.92 1.68
C GLN A 118 -10.53 -8.30 3.10
N THR A 119 -9.44 -8.53 3.85
CA THR A 119 -9.36 -8.27 5.29
C THR A 119 -8.67 -6.96 5.68
N ARG A 120 -7.92 -6.30 4.76
CA ARG A 120 -7.28 -5.00 5.07
C ARG A 120 -7.98 -3.86 4.34
N PRO A 121 -8.56 -2.89 5.08
CA PRO A 121 -9.26 -1.76 4.49
C PRO A 121 -8.36 -0.93 3.58
N LEU A 122 -8.93 -0.39 2.51
CA LEU A 122 -8.39 0.66 1.69
C LEU A 122 -8.78 2.01 2.29
N ALA A 123 -7.88 2.99 2.21
CA ALA A 123 -8.23 4.38 2.45
C ALA A 123 -8.76 5.00 1.14
N ILE A 124 -9.41 6.14 1.25
CA ILE A 124 -9.62 7.04 0.12
C ILE A 124 -8.74 8.27 0.24
N CYS A 125 -8.39 8.83 -0.91
CA CYS A 125 -7.77 10.13 -1.08
C CYS A 125 -8.79 11.08 -1.70
N VAL A 126 -8.91 12.28 -1.17
CA VAL A 126 -9.69 13.38 -1.77
C VAL A 126 -8.78 14.58 -2.04
N ALA A 127 -9.22 15.49 -2.90
CA ALA A 127 -8.42 16.63 -3.34
C ALA A 127 -8.21 17.66 -2.22
N ASP A 128 -9.26 17.97 -1.48
CA ASP A 128 -9.27 19.05 -0.49
C ASP A 128 -10.08 18.65 0.76
N VAL A 129 -9.75 19.24 1.93
CA VAL A 129 -10.40 18.91 3.22
C VAL A 129 -11.93 19.02 3.18
N PRO A 130 -12.54 20.04 2.54
CA PRO A 130 -14.00 20.13 2.45
C PRO A 130 -14.66 18.94 1.74
N ASP A 131 -13.97 18.26 0.81
CA ASP A 131 -14.50 17.11 0.08
C ASP A 131 -14.77 15.90 0.98
N ILE A 132 -14.13 15.82 2.16
CA ILE A 132 -14.27 14.69 3.08
C ILE A 132 -15.75 14.47 3.47
N SER A 133 -16.49 15.57 3.66
CA SER A 133 -17.91 15.57 4.04
C SER A 133 -18.82 14.86 3.02
N ARG A 134 -18.38 14.73 1.75
CA ARG A 134 -19.11 14.00 0.70
C ARG A 134 -19.10 12.50 0.94
N PHE A 135 -18.13 11.99 1.69
CA PHE A 135 -17.84 10.55 1.80
C PHE A 135 -17.90 10.01 3.23
N ALA A 136 -17.70 10.88 4.23
CA ALA A 136 -17.63 10.53 5.64
C ALA A 136 -18.42 11.53 6.52
N VAL A 137 -18.88 11.06 7.67
CA VAL A 137 -19.54 11.89 8.69
C VAL A 137 -18.48 12.68 9.45
N VAL A 138 -18.63 14.01 9.48
CA VAL A 138 -17.67 14.95 10.08
C VAL A 138 -18.32 15.91 11.08
N ASP A 139 -19.64 15.88 11.23
CA ASP A 139 -20.44 16.85 11.99
C ASP A 139 -20.05 16.94 13.47
N HIS A 140 -19.51 15.86 14.04
CA HIS A 140 -19.06 15.80 15.43
C HIS A 140 -17.66 16.35 15.65
N LEU A 141 -16.91 16.62 14.59
CA LEU A 141 -15.54 17.14 14.69
C LEU A 141 -15.56 18.65 14.91
N PRO A 142 -14.71 19.19 15.79
CA PRO A 142 -14.61 20.63 15.96
C PRO A 142 -14.06 21.30 14.68
N HIS A 143 -14.54 22.51 14.41
CA HIS A 143 -14.12 23.31 13.27
C HIS A 143 -12.59 23.49 13.26
N GLY A 144 -11.95 23.28 12.10
CA GLY A 144 -10.51 23.41 11.93
C GLY A 144 -9.68 22.20 12.34
N LEU A 145 -10.27 21.17 12.97
CA LEU A 145 -9.51 19.96 13.34
C LEU A 145 -8.96 19.25 12.10
N LEU A 146 -9.79 19.05 11.07
CA LEU A 146 -9.35 18.38 9.85
C LEU A 146 -8.26 19.20 9.14
N ASP A 147 -8.41 20.52 9.07
CA ASP A 147 -7.39 21.43 8.48
C ASP A 147 -6.07 21.43 9.27
N SER A 148 -6.10 21.11 10.57
CA SER A 148 -4.87 20.96 11.37
C SER A 148 -4.13 19.64 11.12
N LEU A 149 -4.82 18.64 10.58
CA LEU A 149 -4.28 17.30 10.29
C LEU A 149 -3.99 17.09 8.80
N LEU A 150 -4.65 17.84 7.93
CA LEU A 150 -4.72 17.64 6.48
C LEU A 150 -4.67 18.99 5.74
N PRO A 151 -4.05 19.10 4.55
CA PRO A 151 -3.29 18.06 3.86
C PRO A 151 -2.06 17.57 4.62
N GLY A 152 -1.70 16.29 4.47
CA GLY A 152 -0.49 15.78 5.08
C GLY A 152 -0.42 14.27 5.34
N PRO A 153 0.57 13.86 6.16
CA PRO A 153 0.89 12.46 6.44
C PRO A 153 -0.07 11.82 7.46
N VAL A 154 -1.36 12.18 7.44
CA VAL A 154 -2.38 11.63 8.35
C VAL A 154 -3.49 10.96 7.53
N THR A 155 -4.03 9.86 8.03
CA THR A 155 -5.25 9.23 7.53
C THR A 155 -6.24 9.19 8.68
N VAL A 156 -7.35 9.92 8.55
CA VAL A 156 -8.41 9.97 9.56
C VAL A 156 -9.42 8.87 9.25
N VAL A 157 -9.72 8.02 10.23
CA VAL A 157 -10.79 7.03 10.12
C VAL A 157 -12.06 7.60 10.71
N LEU A 158 -13.08 7.64 9.89
CA LEU A 158 -14.38 8.25 10.17
C LEU A 158 -15.50 7.28 9.83
N LYS A 159 -16.70 7.53 10.33
CA LYS A 159 -17.89 6.81 9.89
C LYS A 159 -18.16 7.16 8.43
N ARG A 160 -18.44 6.16 7.60
CA ARG A 160 -18.85 6.36 6.21
C ARG A 160 -20.17 7.14 6.17
N GLY A 161 -20.27 8.12 5.28
CA GLY A 161 -21.50 8.88 5.08
C GLY A 161 -22.61 7.98 4.52
N ASN A 162 -23.84 8.12 5.05
CA ASN A 162 -24.98 7.30 4.61
C ASN A 162 -25.33 7.49 3.12
N ASN A 163 -25.08 8.69 2.59
CA ASN A 163 -25.32 9.06 1.19
C ASN A 163 -24.01 9.07 0.36
N SER A 164 -22.95 8.45 0.87
CA SER A 164 -21.66 8.40 0.20
C SER A 164 -21.79 7.64 -1.13
N ILE A 165 -21.27 8.23 -2.21
CA ILE A 165 -21.23 7.61 -3.53
C ILE A 165 -20.13 6.54 -3.67
N LEU A 166 -19.33 6.32 -2.61
CA LEU A 166 -18.30 5.28 -2.60
C LEU A 166 -18.91 3.93 -2.88
N GLU A 167 -18.19 3.12 -3.65
CA GLU A 167 -18.63 1.78 -4.00
C GLU A 167 -18.80 0.92 -2.73
N ARG A 168 -19.83 0.06 -2.71
CA ARG A 168 -20.14 -0.80 -1.55
C ARG A 168 -19.13 -1.92 -1.37
N SER A 169 -18.48 -2.35 -2.46
CA SER A 169 -17.37 -3.31 -2.41
C SER A 169 -16.09 -2.71 -1.81
N LEU A 170 -15.98 -1.38 -1.70
CA LEU A 170 -14.87 -0.74 -1.00
C LEU A 170 -15.04 -0.99 0.50
N ASN A 171 -14.15 -1.81 1.08
CA ASN A 171 -14.16 -2.20 2.49
C ASN A 171 -15.46 -2.91 2.92
N PRO A 172 -15.75 -4.10 2.38
CA PRO A 172 -17.01 -4.79 2.62
C PRO A 172 -17.19 -5.09 4.11
N GLY A 173 -18.38 -4.79 4.65
CA GLY A 173 -18.73 -5.04 6.05
C GLY A 173 -18.21 -4.00 7.05
N LEU A 174 -17.51 -2.95 6.61
CA LEU A 174 -17.08 -1.87 7.49
C LEU A 174 -17.94 -0.61 7.32
N GLU A 175 -18.43 -0.10 8.44
CA GLU A 175 -19.13 1.18 8.49
C GLU A 175 -18.17 2.39 8.53
N SER A 176 -16.86 2.15 8.58
CA SER A 176 -15.84 3.18 8.62
C SER A 176 -15.08 3.29 7.30
N ILE A 177 -14.47 4.46 7.09
CA ILE A 177 -13.59 4.73 5.96
C ILE A 177 -12.40 5.57 6.42
N GLY A 178 -11.19 5.17 6.00
CA GLY A 178 -10.01 6.00 6.14
C GLY A 178 -9.99 7.05 5.04
N VAL A 179 -9.85 8.31 5.39
CA VAL A 179 -9.80 9.44 4.46
C VAL A 179 -8.48 10.17 4.62
N ARG A 180 -7.89 10.59 3.49
CA ARG A 180 -6.66 11.36 3.46
C ARG A 180 -6.75 12.47 2.42
N VAL A 181 -6.11 13.59 2.72
CA VAL A 181 -5.73 14.61 1.74
C VAL A 181 -4.19 14.63 1.74
N PRO A 182 -3.52 13.98 0.78
CA PRO A 182 -2.05 13.95 0.72
C PRO A 182 -1.50 15.35 0.44
N ASP A 183 -0.41 15.76 1.09
CA ASP A 183 0.29 17.01 0.77
C ASP A 183 1.17 16.84 -0.49
N PHE A 184 0.55 16.44 -1.59
CA PHE A 184 1.21 16.21 -2.87
C PHE A 184 0.28 16.63 -4.02
N ASP A 185 0.64 17.71 -4.71
CA ASP A 185 -0.27 18.37 -5.66
C ASP A 185 -0.72 17.47 -6.81
N PHE A 186 0.16 16.57 -7.29
CA PHE A 186 -0.15 15.68 -8.41
C PHE A 186 -1.38 14.79 -8.11
N ILE A 187 -1.41 14.09 -6.97
CA ILE A 187 -2.54 13.20 -6.64
C ILE A 187 -3.81 13.98 -6.28
N ARG A 188 -3.66 15.16 -5.66
CA ARG A 188 -4.79 16.07 -5.39
C ARG A 188 -5.41 16.58 -6.70
N ALA A 189 -4.59 16.94 -7.68
CA ALA A 189 -5.04 17.39 -8.99
C ALA A 189 -5.79 16.27 -9.75
N ILE A 190 -5.35 15.01 -9.62
CA ILE A 190 -6.07 13.85 -10.18
C ILE A 190 -7.45 13.71 -9.54
N SER A 191 -7.54 13.69 -8.20
CA SER A 191 -8.83 13.58 -7.51
C SER A 191 -9.77 14.74 -7.86
N ARG A 192 -9.24 15.96 -7.93
CA ARG A 192 -10.02 17.16 -8.32
C ARG A 192 -10.55 17.05 -9.75
N GLY A 193 -9.70 16.67 -10.70
CA GLY A 193 -10.06 16.57 -12.11
C GLY A 193 -10.95 15.37 -12.44
N ALA A 194 -10.83 14.26 -11.70
CA ALA A 194 -11.75 13.13 -11.80
C ALA A 194 -13.11 13.42 -11.13
N GLY A 195 -13.20 14.45 -10.29
CA GLY A 195 -14.42 14.79 -9.53
C GLY A 195 -14.80 13.75 -8.47
N SER A 196 -13.94 12.78 -8.19
CA SER A 196 -14.17 11.60 -7.34
C SER A 196 -13.07 11.42 -6.29
N ALA A 197 -13.36 10.62 -5.27
CA ALA A 197 -12.36 10.10 -4.36
C ALA A 197 -11.56 8.98 -5.04
N LEU A 198 -10.27 8.89 -4.74
CA LEU A 198 -9.42 7.80 -5.21
C LEU A 198 -9.27 6.75 -4.11
N ALA A 199 -9.60 5.50 -4.38
CA ALA A 199 -9.25 4.41 -3.48
C ALA A 199 -7.73 4.26 -3.51
N LEU A 200 -7.09 4.26 -2.34
CA LEU A 200 -5.63 4.36 -2.22
C LEU A 200 -5.11 3.34 -1.20
N THR A 201 -4.10 2.57 -1.61
CA THR A 201 -3.28 1.74 -0.71
C THR A 201 -1.82 1.84 -1.12
N SER A 202 -0.91 1.56 -0.19
CA SER A 202 0.53 1.51 -0.47
C SER A 202 0.87 0.62 -1.68
N ALA A 203 1.82 1.05 -2.51
CA ALA A 203 2.30 0.34 -3.69
C ALA A 203 3.37 -0.68 -3.30
N ASN A 204 2.97 -1.80 -2.68
CA ASN A 204 3.85 -2.91 -2.30
C ASN A 204 3.05 -4.21 -2.24
N LEU A 205 3.62 -5.38 -2.47
CA LEU A 205 2.90 -6.61 -2.13
C LEU A 205 2.66 -6.72 -0.62
N SER A 206 1.59 -7.43 -0.23
CA SER A 206 1.25 -7.59 1.19
C SER A 206 2.44 -8.18 1.98
N GLY A 207 2.83 -7.51 3.08
CA GLY A 207 3.95 -7.92 3.91
C GLY A 207 5.34 -7.44 3.45
N ARG A 208 5.46 -6.85 2.25
CA ARG A 208 6.69 -6.18 1.81
C ARG A 208 6.84 -4.80 2.48
N PRO A 209 8.06 -4.24 2.57
CA PRO A 209 8.27 -2.87 3.01
C PRO A 209 7.47 -1.85 2.18
N SER A 210 7.11 -0.72 2.78
CA SER A 210 6.45 0.39 2.07
C SER A 210 7.38 1.02 1.04
N SER A 211 6.84 1.43 -0.11
CA SER A 211 7.64 1.92 -1.25
C SER A 211 7.89 3.42 -1.21
N VAL A 212 9.15 3.83 -1.40
CA VAL A 212 9.59 5.24 -1.39
C VAL A 212 10.18 5.67 -2.73
N ASN A 213 10.36 4.75 -3.68
CA ASN A 213 10.72 5.03 -5.07
C ASN A 213 10.09 3.97 -5.99
N ILE A 214 9.99 4.23 -7.29
CA ILE A 214 9.31 3.33 -8.23
C ILE A 214 9.92 1.92 -8.31
N LYS A 215 11.22 1.77 -8.04
CA LYS A 215 11.92 0.48 -8.10
C LYS A 215 11.57 -0.44 -6.92
N ASP A 216 11.01 0.11 -5.85
CA ASP A 216 10.58 -0.71 -4.71
C ASP A 216 9.37 -1.62 -5.05
N PHE A 217 8.69 -1.37 -6.17
CA PHE A 217 7.44 -2.05 -6.55
C PHE A 217 7.34 -2.36 -8.06
N GLU A 218 8.46 -2.69 -8.70
CA GLU A 218 8.49 -3.08 -10.14
C GLU A 218 7.55 -4.26 -10.44
N ASP A 219 7.32 -5.12 -9.45
CA ASP A 219 6.38 -6.24 -9.50
C ASP A 219 4.92 -5.82 -9.67
N LEU A 220 4.56 -4.59 -9.29
CA LEU A 220 3.20 -4.04 -9.45
C LEU A 220 3.02 -3.28 -10.77
N TRP A 221 4.08 -2.94 -11.50
CA TRP A 221 3.99 -2.15 -12.72
C TRP A 221 3.11 -2.81 -13.81
N PRO A 222 3.17 -4.13 -14.07
CA PRO A 222 2.31 -4.77 -15.08
C PRO A 222 0.81 -4.69 -14.78
N HIS A 223 0.44 -4.31 -13.56
CA HIS A 223 -0.93 -4.16 -13.12
C HIS A 223 -1.44 -2.72 -13.18
N CYS A 224 -0.54 -1.76 -13.39
CA CYS A 224 -0.84 -0.34 -13.47
C CYS A 224 -0.84 0.11 -14.92
N SER A 225 -1.84 0.89 -15.32
CA SER A 225 -1.86 1.56 -16.62
C SER A 225 -0.73 2.57 -16.77
N TYR A 226 -0.41 3.27 -15.67
CA TYR A 226 0.75 4.15 -15.57
C TYR A 226 1.40 4.06 -14.19
N VAL A 227 2.71 4.27 -14.17
CA VAL A 227 3.50 4.51 -12.96
C VAL A 227 4.01 5.94 -13.03
N PHE A 228 3.52 6.81 -12.16
CA PHE A 228 3.97 8.18 -12.07
C PHE A 228 5.17 8.26 -11.14
N ASP A 229 6.34 8.66 -11.64
CA ASP A 229 7.59 8.76 -10.90
C ASP A 229 7.75 10.16 -10.29
N GLY A 230 7.70 10.22 -8.97
CA GLY A 230 8.01 11.41 -8.15
C GLY A 230 9.42 11.37 -7.54
N GLY A 231 10.29 10.46 -7.99
CA GLY A 231 11.62 10.25 -7.42
C GLY A 231 11.60 9.50 -6.09
N ILE A 232 12.59 9.79 -5.24
CA ILE A 232 12.70 9.25 -3.89
C ILE A 232 11.91 10.14 -2.93
N LEU A 233 10.89 9.58 -2.27
CA LEU A 233 10.05 10.30 -1.34
C LEU A 233 10.75 10.56 0.01
N PRO A 234 10.59 11.75 0.61
CA PRO A 234 11.42 12.20 1.74
C PRO A 234 11.01 11.60 3.10
N SER A 235 9.78 11.10 3.24
CA SER A 235 9.16 10.75 4.52
C SER A 235 9.51 9.35 5.06
N GLY A 236 10.46 8.66 4.43
CA GLY A 236 10.84 7.30 4.77
C GLY A 236 9.71 6.28 4.55
N ARG A 237 9.81 5.10 5.19
CA ARG A 237 8.91 3.95 4.93
C ARG A 237 7.74 3.81 5.91
N ALA A 238 7.61 4.72 6.89
CA ALA A 238 6.58 4.63 7.92
C ALA A 238 5.15 4.82 7.38
N GLY A 239 4.99 5.58 6.30
CA GLY A 239 3.68 5.94 5.78
C GLY A 239 2.94 6.93 6.69
N SER A 240 1.67 7.21 6.37
CA SER A 240 0.84 8.11 7.17
C SER A 240 0.51 7.55 8.57
N THR A 241 0.34 8.43 9.55
CA THR A 241 -0.27 8.07 10.82
C THR A 241 -1.75 7.79 10.57
N ILE A 242 -2.28 6.67 11.09
CA ILE A 242 -3.71 6.37 10.98
C ILE A 242 -4.34 6.60 12.34
N VAL A 243 -5.32 7.50 12.39
CA VAL A 243 -6.04 7.84 13.62
C VAL A 243 -7.54 7.62 13.45
N ASP A 244 -8.13 6.88 14.38
CA ASP A 244 -9.57 6.73 14.52
C ASP A 244 -10.16 7.94 15.24
N LEU A 245 -11.14 8.58 14.62
CA LEU A 245 -11.89 9.74 15.14
C LEU A 245 -13.40 9.51 15.08
N ILE A 246 -13.86 8.25 15.05
CA ILE A 246 -15.29 7.92 14.98
C ILE A 246 -16.02 8.38 16.23
N THR A 247 -15.40 8.22 17.41
CA THR A 247 -16.00 8.56 18.69
C THR A 247 -15.76 10.04 19.02
N PRO A 248 -16.80 10.85 19.29
CA PRO A 248 -16.62 12.26 19.64
C PRO A 248 -15.69 12.47 20.84
N GLY A 249 -14.71 13.37 20.69
CA GLY A 249 -13.75 13.73 21.73
C GLY A 249 -12.71 12.67 22.07
N VAL A 250 -12.70 11.52 21.38
CA VAL A 250 -11.78 10.41 21.64
C VAL A 250 -11.05 10.05 20.35
N TYR A 251 -9.76 9.74 20.46
CA TYR A 251 -8.99 9.23 19.33
C TYR A 251 -8.30 7.91 19.66
N LYS A 252 -7.97 7.12 18.63
CA LYS A 252 -7.08 5.96 18.77
C LYS A 252 -6.08 5.93 17.63
N ILE A 253 -4.78 5.83 17.93
CA ILE A 253 -3.78 5.58 16.89
C ILE A 253 -3.86 4.12 16.46
N LEU A 254 -4.31 3.90 15.22
CA LEU A 254 -4.40 2.56 14.61
C LEU A 254 -3.08 2.16 13.94
N ARG A 255 -2.28 3.13 13.50
CA ARG A 255 -0.94 2.92 12.97
C ARG A 255 -0.03 4.08 13.30
N ASP A 256 1.14 3.74 13.82
CA ASP A 256 2.28 4.65 13.94
C ASP A 256 2.84 4.96 12.57
N GLY A 257 2.66 6.21 12.14
CA GLY A 257 3.23 6.73 10.91
C GLY A 257 4.25 7.84 11.17
N SER A 258 4.67 8.50 10.09
CA SER A 258 5.71 9.54 10.14
C SER A 258 5.31 10.79 10.95
N SER A 259 4.04 10.95 11.29
CA SER A 259 3.49 12.15 11.96
C SER A 259 2.80 11.87 13.29
N ARG A 260 3.10 10.75 13.96
CA ARG A 260 2.38 10.35 15.19
C ARG A 260 2.39 11.48 16.21
N LYS A 261 3.55 12.07 16.48
CA LYS A 261 3.73 13.09 17.52
C LYS A 261 2.92 14.34 17.21
N GLU A 262 3.02 14.82 15.99
CA GLU A 262 2.32 16.00 15.48
C GLU A 262 0.80 15.77 15.51
N THR A 263 0.35 14.57 15.10
CA THR A 263 -1.06 14.16 15.13
C THR A 263 -1.61 14.20 16.56
N THR A 264 -0.91 13.59 17.53
CA THR A 264 -1.34 13.59 18.94
C THR A 264 -1.32 14.99 19.56
N ALA A 265 -0.34 15.83 19.18
CA ALA A 265 -0.27 17.21 19.66
C ALA A 265 -1.45 18.04 19.14
N ALA A 266 -1.75 17.95 17.84
CA ALA A 266 -2.90 18.61 17.24
C ALA A 266 -4.21 18.16 17.92
N LEU A 267 -4.44 16.86 18.05
CA LEU A 267 -5.64 16.32 18.72
C LEU A 267 -5.77 16.81 20.17
N GLY A 268 -4.67 16.88 20.91
CA GLY A 268 -4.64 17.44 22.27
C GLY A 268 -5.04 18.92 22.32
N MET A 269 -4.65 19.73 21.33
CA MET A 269 -5.08 21.15 21.25
C MET A 269 -6.59 21.30 21.04
N PHE A 270 -7.25 20.33 20.40
CA PHE A 270 -8.70 20.27 20.25
C PHE A 270 -9.41 19.52 21.39
N GLY A 271 -8.68 19.15 22.46
CA GLY A 271 -9.24 18.51 23.65
C GLY A 271 -9.60 17.03 23.48
N PHE A 272 -9.09 16.36 22.44
CA PHE A 272 -9.30 14.93 22.27
C PHE A 272 -8.45 14.10 23.24
N VAL A 273 -9.00 13.00 23.71
CA VAL A 273 -8.31 12.05 24.61
C VAL A 273 -8.03 10.72 23.91
N GLU A 274 -6.87 10.12 24.17
CA GLU A 274 -6.54 8.80 23.60
C GLU A 274 -7.36 7.70 24.28
N ALA A 275 -7.96 6.82 23.49
CA ALA A 275 -8.62 5.62 23.98
C ALA A 275 -7.57 4.65 24.55
N TRP A 276 -7.86 4.11 25.74
CA TRP A 276 -7.05 3.08 26.41
C TRP A 276 -7.18 1.71 25.75
#